data_AF-A0A369CDD7-F1
#
_entry.id   AF-A0A369CDD7-F1
#
_cell.length_a   1.000
_cell.length_b   1.000
_cell.length_c   1.000
_cell.angle_alpha   90.00
_cell.angle_beta   90.00
_cell.angle_gamma   90.00
#
_symmetry.space_group_name_H-M   'P 1'
#
loop_
_entity.id
_entity.type
_entity.pdbx_description
1 polymer ?
#
loop_
_entity_poly.entity_id
_entity_poly.type
_entity_poly.pdbx_seq_one_letter_code
_entity_poly.pdbx_strand_id
1 'polypeptide(L)'
;MYNLKPKLLAVALLGAGLGTLVLPAQAAAIQEQVKVTSATHLGADEAAAISSAAAQVLRHVAEARAALHRKDGESARTQLGKVDRLLEIIGAALPTATVKDRIWVAKRHLEYEDSEQVLPDLIPIYSSLDEIQDLVPVQQAREHIDKAKQRLQKGDKQAADEELRAGDAALVYTEVDLPLQRTRNRIEAARTALDKGDSQAADTALQQAEDSVVYLSVSVDAPMARARESLWQATRDFTAGAVDSVRRDLAEADRYLHHAAQSMDETTRNTANHLVEELQAVKERLETGGSTVADSLSRLWEESAALAERAESYVDTGWQRLTYQPLGKDDLVEARLHVHFARIDQFTSHDSRQAGSELESALGYLDEAERHVAKTHRDEVKRLRGEVQQLMARVGDVGKSGIPVAQDYDRTIEQMSGLIRTL
;
A
#
# COMPACT_ATOMS: atom_id res chain seq x y z
N MET A 1 -56.61 -30.08 36.41
CA MET A 1 -56.35 -31.42 36.99
C MET A 1 -55.94 -32.35 35.88
N TYR A 2 -54.80 -33.03 36.08
CA TYR A 2 -54.27 -34.26 35.45
C TYR A 2 -54.34 -34.43 33.92
N ASN A 3 -53.24 -34.41 33.16
CA ASN A 3 -52.04 -35.29 33.06
C ASN A 3 -52.13 -36.44 32.02
N LEU A 4 -51.08 -36.47 31.19
CA LEU A 4 -50.41 -37.59 30.47
C LEU A 4 -51.09 -38.33 29.28
N LYS A 5 -50.55 -38.04 28.07
CA LYS A 5 -49.78 -38.90 27.13
C LYS A 5 -50.07 -40.43 27.11
N PRO A 6 -49.99 -41.15 25.95
CA PRO A 6 -48.74 -41.27 25.18
C PRO A 6 -48.80 -41.59 23.65
N LYS A 7 -47.57 -41.79 23.15
CA LYS A 7 -46.95 -41.88 21.82
C LYS A 7 -47.35 -43.02 20.85
N LEU A 8 -46.94 -42.79 19.58
CA LEU A 8 -46.38 -43.68 18.54
C LEU A 8 -47.33 -44.43 17.59
N LEU A 9 -47.24 -44.12 16.28
CA LEU A 9 -46.74 -45.05 15.26
C LEU A 9 -46.55 -44.35 13.89
N ALA A 10 -45.39 -44.60 13.29
CA ALA A 10 -45.04 -44.19 11.93
C ALA A 10 -45.56 -45.20 10.91
N VAL A 11 -46.03 -44.73 9.76
CA VAL A 11 -46.03 -45.51 8.50
C VAL A 11 -45.71 -44.54 7.35
N ALA A 12 -44.57 -44.77 6.71
CA ALA A 12 -44.22 -44.21 5.42
C ALA A 12 -44.86 -45.08 4.32
N LEU A 13 -45.43 -44.45 3.29
CA LEU A 13 -45.80 -45.13 2.05
C LEU A 13 -45.46 -44.22 0.86
N LEU A 14 -44.47 -44.68 0.10
CA LEU A 14 -44.08 -44.20 -1.21
C LEU A 14 -45.21 -44.44 -2.22
N GLY A 15 -45.59 -43.39 -2.94
CA GLY A 15 -46.45 -43.47 -4.11
C GLY A 15 -45.91 -42.53 -5.19
N ALA A 16 -45.25 -43.10 -6.19
CA ALA A 16 -44.82 -42.41 -7.40
C ALA A 16 -46.05 -42.10 -8.27
N GLY A 17 -46.23 -40.84 -8.65
CA GLY A 17 -47.25 -40.39 -9.58
C GLY A 17 -46.74 -39.19 -10.38
N LEU A 18 -46.44 -39.43 -11.65
CA LEU A 18 -46.17 -38.41 -12.67
C LEU A 18 -47.41 -37.53 -12.84
N GLY A 19 -47.29 -36.26 -12.46
CA GLY A 19 -48.28 -35.23 -12.73
C GLY A 19 -47.58 -33.88 -12.88
N THR A 20 -47.54 -33.37 -14.11
CA THR A 20 -47.05 -32.02 -14.42
C THR A 20 -48.01 -30.99 -13.83
N LEU A 21 -47.68 -30.48 -12.64
CA LEU A 21 -48.26 -29.26 -12.07
C LEU A 21 -47.36 -28.08 -12.44
N VAL A 22 -47.82 -27.27 -13.38
CA VAL A 22 -47.32 -25.91 -13.59
C VAL A 22 -47.82 -25.09 -12.39
N LEU A 23 -46.93 -24.84 -11.43
CA LEU A 23 -47.14 -23.80 -10.42
C LEU A 23 -46.56 -22.48 -10.95
N PRO A 24 -47.23 -21.34 -10.71
CA PRO A 24 -46.67 -20.05 -11.08
C PRO A 24 -45.40 -19.83 -10.25
N ALA A 25 -44.31 -19.52 -10.93
CA ALA A 25 -43.09 -19.05 -10.29
C ALA A 25 -43.43 -17.78 -9.51
N GLN A 26 -43.64 -17.93 -8.21
CA GLN A 26 -43.44 -16.84 -7.27
C GLN A 26 -41.95 -16.52 -7.39
N ALA A 27 -41.65 -15.43 -8.09
CA ALA A 27 -40.38 -14.76 -7.97
C ALA A 27 -40.23 -14.41 -6.48
N ALA A 28 -39.55 -15.29 -5.75
CA ALA A 28 -38.93 -14.92 -4.49
C ALA A 28 -37.99 -13.79 -4.87
N ALA A 29 -38.44 -12.56 -4.68
CA ALA A 29 -37.55 -11.43 -4.59
C ALA A 29 -36.63 -11.75 -3.42
N ILE A 30 -35.47 -12.30 -3.75
CA ILE A 30 -34.31 -12.32 -2.88
C ILE A 30 -33.94 -10.85 -2.75
N GLN A 31 -34.60 -10.16 -1.81
CA GLN A 31 -33.98 -8.99 -1.19
C GLN A 31 -32.86 -9.58 -0.34
N GLU A 32 -31.73 -9.82 -1.00
CA GLU A 32 -30.45 -9.84 -0.34
C GLU A 32 -30.35 -8.43 0.27
N GLN A 33 -30.69 -8.33 1.56
CA GLN A 33 -30.14 -7.27 2.39
C GLN A 33 -28.64 -7.52 2.39
N VAL A 34 -27.97 -7.06 1.34
CA VAL A 34 -26.56 -6.78 1.35
C VAL A 34 -26.45 -5.71 2.42
N LYS A 35 -26.16 -6.15 3.65
CA LYS A 35 -25.58 -5.29 4.65
C LYS A 35 -24.29 -4.82 3.98
N VAL A 36 -24.32 -3.61 3.44
CA VAL A 36 -23.15 -2.93 2.90
C VAL A 36 -22.27 -2.68 4.12
N THR A 37 -21.51 -3.70 4.51
CA THR A 37 -20.24 -3.49 5.16
C THR A 37 -19.42 -2.84 4.05
N SER A 38 -19.31 -1.52 4.11
CA SER A 38 -18.36 -0.76 3.29
C SER A 38 -17.02 -1.46 3.45
N ALA A 39 -16.59 -2.18 2.42
CA ALA A 39 -15.23 -2.70 2.37
C ALA A 39 -14.36 -1.48 2.10
N THR A 40 -13.86 -0.89 3.18
CA THR A 40 -13.13 0.37 3.12
C THR A 40 -11.64 0.16 2.85
N HIS A 41 -11.11 -1.03 2.58
CA HIS A 41 -9.70 -1.29 2.21
C HIS A 41 -9.64 -2.45 1.22
N LEU A 42 -8.46 -2.68 0.64
CA LEU A 42 -8.11 -3.94 -0.03
C LEU A 42 -8.30 -5.08 0.98
N GLY A 43 -9.49 -5.68 0.99
CA GLY A 43 -9.88 -6.72 1.93
C GLY A 43 -8.91 -7.89 1.87
N ALA A 44 -8.87 -8.73 2.92
CA ALA A 44 -8.00 -9.91 2.93
C ALA A 44 -8.15 -10.74 1.63
N ASP A 45 -9.38 -10.86 1.12
CA ASP A 45 -9.69 -11.53 -0.14
C ASP A 45 -9.15 -10.80 -1.39
N GLU A 46 -9.23 -9.47 -1.41
CA GLU A 46 -8.74 -8.64 -2.52
C GLU A 46 -7.21 -8.62 -2.55
N ALA A 47 -6.57 -8.55 -1.38
CA ALA A 47 -5.12 -8.60 -1.26
C ALA A 47 -4.58 -10.00 -1.58
N ALA A 48 -5.29 -11.06 -1.21
CA ALA A 48 -4.99 -12.42 -1.66
C ALA A 48 -5.18 -12.57 -3.19
N ALA A 49 -6.19 -11.91 -3.77
CA ALA A 49 -6.39 -11.88 -5.22
C ALA A 49 -5.26 -11.13 -5.94
N ILE A 50 -4.80 -9.99 -5.41
CA ILE A 50 -3.64 -9.25 -5.93
C ILE A 50 -2.38 -10.12 -5.84
N SER A 51 -2.12 -10.75 -4.70
CA SER A 51 -0.97 -11.63 -4.49
C SER A 51 -0.99 -12.82 -5.46
N SER A 52 -2.15 -13.47 -5.62
CA SER A 52 -2.34 -14.56 -6.58
C SER A 52 -2.13 -14.10 -8.03
N ALA A 53 -2.65 -12.94 -8.41
CA ALA A 53 -2.45 -12.36 -9.73
C ALA A 53 -0.98 -12.00 -9.97
N ALA A 54 -0.28 -11.44 -8.98
CA ALA A 54 1.15 -11.14 -9.05
C ALA A 54 1.99 -12.42 -9.23
N ALA A 55 1.65 -13.51 -8.52
CA ALA A 55 2.30 -14.81 -8.71
C ALA A 55 2.07 -15.38 -10.13
N GLN A 56 0.90 -15.13 -10.72
CA GLN A 56 0.62 -15.51 -12.11
C GLN A 56 1.39 -14.65 -13.11
N VAL A 57 1.58 -13.35 -12.82
CA VAL A 57 2.46 -12.47 -13.62
C VAL A 57 3.88 -13.05 -13.64
N LEU A 58 4.45 -13.41 -12.47
CA LEU A 58 5.78 -14.02 -12.40
C LEU A 58 5.90 -15.26 -13.27
N ARG A 59 4.90 -16.15 -13.19
CA ARG A 59 4.86 -17.36 -14.02
C ARG A 59 4.91 -17.03 -15.51
N HIS A 60 4.10 -16.08 -15.97
CA HIS A 60 4.06 -15.73 -17.39
C HIS A 60 5.30 -14.97 -17.86
N VAL A 61 5.92 -14.14 -17.01
CA VAL A 61 7.22 -13.53 -17.28
C VAL A 61 8.29 -14.61 -17.45
N ALA A 62 8.38 -15.59 -16.53
CA ALA A 62 9.32 -16.70 -16.63
C ALA A 62 9.07 -17.56 -17.89
N GLU A 63 7.81 -17.84 -18.25
CA GLU A 63 7.45 -18.53 -19.48
C GLU A 63 7.85 -17.74 -20.74
N ALA A 64 7.69 -16.41 -20.73
CA ALA A 64 8.12 -15.54 -21.82
C ALA A 64 9.63 -15.56 -22.01
N ARG A 65 10.41 -15.45 -20.91
CA ARG A 65 11.88 -15.57 -20.93
C ARG A 65 12.33 -16.94 -21.47
N ALA A 66 11.70 -18.02 -21.00
CA ALA A 66 11.98 -19.36 -21.51
C ALA A 66 11.68 -19.49 -23.02
N ALA A 67 10.63 -18.83 -23.52
CA ALA A 67 10.32 -18.77 -24.94
C ALA A 67 11.37 -17.97 -25.73
N LEU A 68 11.86 -16.84 -25.21
CA LEU A 68 12.96 -16.07 -25.81
C LEU A 68 14.23 -16.93 -25.95
N HIS A 69 14.59 -17.71 -24.92
CA HIS A 69 15.73 -18.63 -24.99
C HIS A 69 15.55 -19.75 -26.04
N ARG A 70 14.30 -20.17 -26.29
CA ARG A 70 13.95 -21.10 -27.38
C ARG A 70 13.82 -20.40 -28.74
N LYS A 71 14.06 -19.09 -28.82
CA LYS A 71 13.87 -18.24 -30.01
C LYS A 71 12.43 -18.21 -30.52
N ASP A 72 11.47 -18.43 -29.62
CA ASP A 72 10.04 -18.42 -29.91
C ASP A 72 9.43 -17.08 -29.47
N GLY A 73 9.59 -16.06 -30.33
CA GLY A 73 9.09 -14.71 -30.06
C GLY A 73 7.56 -14.60 -30.07
N GLU A 74 6.84 -15.52 -30.71
CA GLU A 74 5.37 -15.54 -30.74
C GLU A 74 4.81 -16.04 -29.41
N SER A 75 5.37 -17.13 -28.88
CA SER A 75 5.03 -17.59 -27.53
C SER A 75 5.40 -16.54 -26.48
N ALA A 76 6.55 -15.87 -26.62
CA ALA A 76 6.92 -14.78 -25.71
C ALA A 76 5.85 -13.66 -25.71
N ARG A 77 5.45 -13.16 -26.89
CA ARG A 77 4.37 -12.16 -27.03
C ARG A 77 3.05 -12.62 -26.44
N THR A 78 2.70 -13.89 -26.62
CA THR A 78 1.47 -14.48 -26.07
C THR A 78 1.47 -14.42 -24.55
N GLN A 79 2.60 -14.75 -23.91
CA GLN A 79 2.73 -14.68 -22.45
C GLN A 79 2.70 -13.24 -21.94
N LEU A 80 3.34 -12.28 -22.63
CA LEU A 80 3.24 -10.87 -22.28
C LEU A 80 1.79 -10.34 -22.38
N GLY A 81 0.99 -10.86 -23.31
CA GLY A 81 -0.45 -10.53 -23.37
C GLY A 81 -1.25 -11.01 -22.16
N LYS A 82 -0.83 -12.11 -21.52
CA LYS A 82 -1.43 -12.57 -20.26
C LYS A 82 -0.96 -11.74 -19.07
N VAL A 83 0.31 -11.33 -19.08
CA VAL A 83 0.86 -10.41 -18.07
C VAL A 83 0.06 -9.12 -18.04
N ASP A 84 -0.21 -8.49 -19.18
CA ASP A 84 -0.97 -7.23 -19.22
C ASP A 84 -2.35 -7.36 -18.59
N ARG A 85 -3.09 -8.42 -18.93
CA ARG A 85 -4.42 -8.68 -18.34
C ARG A 85 -4.36 -8.84 -16.82
N LEU A 86 -3.33 -9.51 -16.30
CA LEU A 86 -3.17 -9.67 -14.86
C LEU A 86 -2.77 -8.36 -14.17
N LEU A 87 -1.91 -7.55 -14.80
CA LEU A 87 -1.56 -6.21 -14.30
C LEU A 87 -2.75 -5.24 -14.35
N GLU A 88 -3.67 -5.41 -15.31
CA GLU A 88 -4.96 -4.72 -15.34
C GLU A 88 -5.86 -5.16 -14.19
N ILE A 89 -5.99 -6.48 -13.94
CA ILE A 89 -6.76 -7.01 -12.80
C ILE A 89 -6.23 -6.48 -11.48
N ILE A 90 -4.90 -6.49 -11.28
CA ILE A 90 -4.26 -5.94 -10.09
C ILE A 90 -4.58 -4.45 -9.95
N GLY A 91 -4.46 -3.67 -11.04
CA GLY A 91 -4.77 -2.25 -11.04
C GLY A 91 -6.25 -1.96 -10.70
N ALA A 92 -7.16 -2.77 -11.20
CA ALA A 92 -8.60 -2.63 -10.95
C ALA A 92 -9.01 -2.96 -9.50
N ALA A 93 -8.20 -3.75 -8.80
CA ALA A 93 -8.41 -4.07 -7.38
C ALA A 93 -7.90 -2.97 -6.44
N LEU A 94 -7.29 -1.90 -6.96
CA LEU A 94 -6.77 -0.81 -6.12
C LEU A 94 -7.87 0.12 -5.65
N PRO A 95 -7.77 0.66 -4.42
CA PRO A 95 -8.71 1.65 -3.91
C PRO A 95 -8.79 2.89 -4.82
N THR A 96 -7.69 3.27 -5.47
CA THR A 96 -7.63 4.44 -6.36
C THR A 96 -8.30 4.22 -7.72
N ALA A 97 -8.57 2.97 -8.11
CA ALA A 97 -9.01 2.62 -9.47
C ALA A 97 -10.29 3.37 -9.88
N THR A 98 -11.32 3.34 -9.02
CA THR A 98 -12.60 4.02 -9.29
C THR A 98 -12.42 5.53 -9.48
N VAL A 99 -11.54 6.16 -8.70
CA VAL A 99 -11.27 7.60 -8.82
C VAL A 99 -10.54 7.91 -10.13
N LYS A 100 -9.51 7.12 -10.46
CA LYS A 100 -8.74 7.27 -11.70
C LYS A 100 -9.61 7.08 -12.94
N ASP A 101 -10.52 6.10 -12.94
CA ASP A 101 -11.48 5.88 -14.02
C ASP A 101 -12.44 7.07 -14.20
N ARG A 102 -12.96 7.62 -13.09
CA ARG A 102 -13.84 8.80 -13.15
C ARG A 102 -13.10 10.04 -13.67
N ILE A 103 -11.84 10.25 -13.25
CA ILE A 103 -10.99 11.32 -13.81
C ILE A 103 -10.75 11.09 -15.30
N TRP A 104 -10.50 9.86 -15.73
CA TRP A 104 -10.34 9.51 -17.14
C TRP A 104 -11.59 9.82 -17.96
N VAL A 105 -12.80 9.49 -17.46
CA VAL A 105 -14.07 9.83 -18.13
C VAL A 105 -14.24 11.35 -18.27
N ALA A 106 -13.99 12.12 -17.20
CA ALA A 106 -14.09 13.58 -17.24
C ALA A 106 -13.12 14.19 -18.28
N LYS A 107 -11.89 13.68 -18.35
CA LYS A 107 -10.92 14.06 -19.38
C LYS A 107 -11.43 13.73 -20.79
N ARG A 108 -12.04 12.56 -20.95
CA ARG A 108 -12.57 12.12 -22.25
C ARG A 108 -13.72 13.01 -22.71
N HIS A 109 -14.65 13.37 -21.83
CA HIS A 109 -15.72 14.33 -22.15
C HIS A 109 -15.16 15.71 -22.51
N LEU A 110 -14.14 16.17 -21.81
CA LEU A 110 -13.49 17.47 -22.07
C LEU A 110 -12.89 17.60 -23.48
N GLU A 111 -12.57 16.49 -24.14
CA GLU A 111 -12.07 16.50 -25.52
C GLU A 111 -13.13 16.94 -26.55
N TYR A 112 -14.43 16.77 -26.26
CA TYR A 112 -15.50 17.01 -27.24
C TYR A 112 -16.72 17.76 -26.70
N GLU A 113 -16.88 17.88 -25.39
CA GLU A 113 -17.95 18.65 -24.74
C GLU A 113 -17.46 20.03 -24.27
N ASP A 114 -18.38 20.94 -24.02
CA ASP A 114 -18.08 22.23 -23.44
C ASP A 114 -17.82 22.16 -21.94
N SER A 115 -17.00 23.09 -21.41
CA SER A 115 -16.54 23.03 -20.03
C SER A 115 -17.67 22.99 -19.00
N GLU A 116 -18.80 23.62 -19.30
CA GLU A 116 -20.00 23.60 -18.46
C GLU A 116 -20.64 22.20 -18.38
N GLN A 117 -20.53 21.41 -19.45
CA GLN A 117 -21.09 20.07 -19.55
C GLN A 117 -20.24 19.03 -18.79
N VAL A 118 -18.95 19.31 -18.59
CA VAL A 118 -18.01 18.44 -17.85
C VAL A 118 -18.04 18.69 -16.33
N LEU A 119 -18.51 19.86 -15.87
CA LEU A 119 -18.59 20.17 -14.43
C LEU A 119 -19.33 19.12 -13.56
N PRO A 120 -20.44 18.51 -14.02
CA PRO A 120 -21.12 17.44 -13.30
C PRO A 120 -20.25 16.19 -13.08
N ASP A 121 -19.29 15.89 -13.97
CA ASP A 121 -18.41 14.72 -13.86
C ASP A 121 -17.45 14.82 -12.65
N LEU A 122 -17.23 16.03 -12.12
CA LEU A 122 -16.39 16.21 -10.94
C LEU A 122 -17.07 15.73 -9.64
N ILE A 123 -18.41 15.74 -9.59
CA ILE A 123 -19.17 15.35 -8.39
C ILE A 123 -18.86 13.91 -7.96
N PRO A 124 -18.98 12.89 -8.85
CA PRO A 124 -18.61 11.53 -8.47
C PRO A 124 -17.11 11.39 -8.19
N ILE A 125 -16.22 12.21 -8.76
CA ILE A 125 -14.79 12.19 -8.41
C ILE A 125 -14.61 12.59 -6.94
N TYR A 126 -15.23 13.69 -6.48
CA TYR A 126 -15.17 14.09 -5.06
C TYR A 126 -15.75 13.02 -4.12
N SER A 127 -16.88 12.42 -4.49
CA SER A 127 -17.49 11.34 -3.69
C SER A 127 -16.52 10.17 -3.51
N SER A 128 -15.84 9.74 -4.57
CA SER A 128 -14.89 8.64 -4.44
C SER A 128 -13.58 9.05 -3.79
N LEU A 129 -13.13 10.30 -3.93
CA LEU A 129 -12.03 10.82 -3.10
C LEU A 129 -12.41 10.79 -1.62
N ASP A 130 -13.65 11.12 -1.25
CA ASP A 130 -14.13 11.03 0.13
C ASP A 130 -14.19 9.58 0.63
N GLU A 131 -14.54 8.62 -0.25
CA GLU A 131 -14.57 7.18 0.06
C GLU A 131 -13.17 6.61 0.33
N ILE A 132 -12.13 7.12 -0.34
CA ILE A 132 -10.76 6.59 -0.26
C ILE A 132 -9.79 7.48 0.52
N GLN A 133 -10.23 8.64 1.04
CA GLN A 133 -9.35 9.61 1.71
C GLN A 133 -8.66 9.08 2.95
N ASP A 134 -9.25 8.04 3.54
CA ASP A 134 -8.69 7.33 4.69
C ASP A 134 -7.63 6.31 4.25
N LEU A 135 -7.56 5.95 2.96
CA LEU A 135 -6.74 4.85 2.42
C LEU A 135 -5.49 5.36 1.71
N VAL A 136 -5.65 6.49 1.03
CA VAL A 136 -4.63 7.09 0.18
C VAL A 136 -4.61 8.58 0.46
N PRO A 137 -3.45 9.23 0.53
CA PRO A 137 -3.37 10.68 0.60
C PRO A 137 -4.06 11.31 -0.62
N VAL A 138 -5.26 11.86 -0.43
CA VAL A 138 -6.06 12.47 -1.52
C VAL A 138 -5.94 13.98 -1.59
N GLN A 139 -5.23 14.62 -0.65
CA GLN A 139 -5.24 16.09 -0.50
C GLN A 139 -4.72 16.77 -1.77
N GLN A 140 -3.57 16.32 -2.29
CA GLN A 140 -3.01 16.86 -3.53
C GLN A 140 -3.92 16.59 -4.73
N ALA A 141 -4.50 15.39 -4.82
CA ALA A 141 -5.46 15.06 -5.87
C ALA A 141 -6.66 16.01 -5.82
N ARG A 142 -7.24 16.22 -4.63
CA ARG A 142 -8.36 17.13 -4.39
C ARG A 142 -8.04 18.57 -4.75
N GLU A 143 -6.86 19.07 -4.38
CA GLU A 143 -6.41 20.41 -4.77
C GLU A 143 -6.36 20.57 -6.30
N HIS A 144 -5.90 19.56 -7.02
CA HIS A 144 -5.90 19.55 -8.48
C HIS A 144 -7.31 19.48 -9.07
N ILE A 145 -8.21 18.66 -8.50
CA ILE A 145 -9.63 18.64 -8.93
C ILE A 145 -10.32 20.00 -8.66
N ASP A 146 -10.00 20.67 -7.55
CA ASP A 146 -10.50 22.02 -7.25
C ASP A 146 -10.02 23.06 -8.27
N LYS A 147 -8.74 22.99 -8.68
CA LYS A 147 -8.21 23.84 -9.75
C LYS A 147 -8.88 23.52 -11.09
N ALA A 148 -9.06 22.25 -11.44
CA ALA A 148 -9.76 21.83 -12.66
C ALA A 148 -11.18 22.42 -12.70
N LYS A 149 -11.93 22.36 -11.60
CA LYS A 149 -13.25 23.01 -11.47
C LYS A 149 -13.21 24.50 -11.77
N GLN A 150 -12.24 25.23 -11.21
CA GLN A 150 -12.08 26.67 -11.47
C GLN A 150 -11.72 26.97 -12.93
N ARG A 151 -10.95 26.11 -13.60
CA ARG A 151 -10.61 26.23 -15.02
C ARG A 151 -11.83 25.97 -15.91
N LEU A 152 -12.59 24.93 -15.62
CA LEU A 152 -13.84 24.62 -16.34
C LEU A 152 -14.86 25.76 -16.23
N GLN A 153 -15.03 26.36 -15.06
CA GLN A 153 -15.91 27.53 -14.86
C GLN A 153 -15.49 28.77 -15.68
N LYS A 154 -14.22 28.82 -16.12
CA LYS A 154 -13.68 29.89 -16.97
C LYS A 154 -13.64 29.51 -18.46
N GLY A 155 -14.13 28.31 -18.83
CA GLY A 155 -14.07 27.79 -20.18
C GLY A 155 -12.67 27.34 -20.64
N ASP A 156 -11.70 27.25 -19.72
CA ASP A 156 -10.30 26.93 -20.02
C ASP A 156 -10.10 25.41 -20.06
N LYS A 157 -10.48 24.78 -21.18
CA LYS A 157 -10.43 23.32 -21.35
C LYS A 157 -9.02 22.77 -21.22
N GLN A 158 -8.02 23.45 -21.78
CA GLN A 158 -6.64 22.93 -21.76
C GLN A 158 -6.08 22.91 -20.34
N ALA A 159 -6.22 24.01 -19.59
CA ALA A 159 -5.73 24.02 -18.21
C ALA A 159 -6.56 23.09 -17.30
N ALA A 160 -7.85 22.89 -17.57
CA ALA A 160 -8.65 21.90 -16.85
C ALA A 160 -8.14 20.46 -17.07
N ASP A 161 -7.80 20.10 -18.31
CA ASP A 161 -7.21 18.80 -18.66
C ASP A 161 -5.84 18.58 -17.97
N GLU A 162 -4.99 19.62 -17.92
CA GLU A 162 -3.72 19.59 -17.19
C GLU A 162 -3.90 19.32 -15.69
N GLU A 163 -4.85 20.01 -15.04
CA GLU A 163 -5.15 19.80 -13.62
C GLU A 163 -5.80 18.43 -13.36
N LEU A 164 -6.66 17.92 -14.26
CA LEU A 164 -7.19 16.56 -14.16
C LEU A 164 -6.09 15.50 -14.27
N ARG A 165 -5.10 15.68 -15.16
CA ARG A 165 -3.93 14.80 -15.23
C ARG A 165 -3.09 14.86 -13.95
N ALA A 166 -2.91 16.04 -13.38
CA ALA A 166 -2.16 16.20 -12.14
C ALA A 166 -2.90 15.56 -10.95
N GLY A 167 -4.24 15.64 -10.92
CA GLY A 167 -5.06 14.97 -9.91
C GLY A 167 -4.98 13.45 -9.97
N ASP A 168 -5.01 12.87 -11.18
CA ASP A 168 -4.77 11.44 -11.42
C ASP A 168 -3.38 11.01 -10.95
N ALA A 169 -2.35 11.77 -11.34
CA ALA A 169 -0.96 11.51 -10.96
C ALA A 169 -0.70 11.62 -9.45
N ALA A 170 -1.50 12.41 -8.73
CA ALA A 170 -1.39 12.56 -7.28
C ALA A 170 -1.99 11.37 -6.50
N LEU A 171 -2.80 10.51 -7.14
CA LEU A 171 -3.41 9.33 -6.52
C LEU A 171 -2.47 8.12 -6.59
N VAL A 172 -1.34 8.21 -5.90
CA VAL A 172 -0.34 7.13 -5.84
C VAL A 172 -0.60 6.27 -4.60
N TYR A 173 -0.99 5.01 -4.82
CA TYR A 173 -0.99 3.99 -3.78
C TYR A 173 0.35 3.26 -3.80
N THR A 174 1.36 3.88 -3.19
CA THR A 174 2.80 3.58 -3.35
C THR A 174 3.16 2.09 -3.30
N GLU A 175 2.56 1.34 -2.37
CA GLU A 175 2.80 -0.09 -2.14
C GLU A 175 2.56 -0.97 -3.36
N VAL A 176 1.54 -0.62 -4.14
CA VAL A 176 1.17 -1.39 -5.34
C VAL A 176 1.44 -0.62 -6.61
N ASP A 177 1.16 0.69 -6.67
CA ASP A 177 1.27 1.48 -7.89
C ASP A 177 2.72 1.61 -8.40
N LEU A 178 3.71 1.78 -7.51
CA LEU A 178 5.11 1.92 -7.93
C LEU A 178 5.69 0.63 -8.55
N PRO A 179 5.63 -0.54 -7.89
CA PRO A 179 6.12 -1.77 -8.52
C PRO A 179 5.27 -2.18 -9.72
N LEU A 180 3.96 -1.91 -9.71
CA LEU A 180 3.07 -2.20 -10.85
C LEU A 180 3.42 -1.36 -12.08
N GLN A 181 3.65 -0.05 -11.91
CA GLN A 181 4.07 0.82 -13.01
C GLN A 181 5.47 0.48 -13.50
N ARG A 182 6.42 0.20 -12.59
CA ARG A 182 7.75 -0.30 -12.97
C ARG A 182 7.63 -1.57 -13.81
N THR A 183 6.81 -2.52 -13.38
CA THR A 183 6.54 -3.76 -14.12
C THR A 183 6.00 -3.45 -15.52
N ARG A 184 4.94 -2.63 -15.64
CA ARG A 184 4.35 -2.28 -16.95
C ARG A 184 5.38 -1.69 -17.91
N ASN A 185 6.17 -0.72 -17.44
CA ASN A 185 7.21 -0.09 -18.27
C ASN A 185 8.26 -1.11 -18.75
N ARG A 186 8.63 -2.09 -17.91
CA ARG A 186 9.58 -3.16 -18.27
C ARG A 186 8.98 -4.15 -19.28
N ILE A 187 7.70 -4.50 -19.13
CA ILE A 187 6.97 -5.33 -20.10
C ILE A 187 6.87 -4.62 -21.46
N GLU A 188 6.58 -3.31 -21.48
CA GLU A 188 6.55 -2.50 -22.70
C GLU A 188 7.93 -2.42 -23.37
N ALA A 189 9.00 -2.23 -22.58
CA ALA A 189 10.37 -2.27 -23.08
C ALA A 189 10.71 -3.63 -23.71
N ALA A 190 10.29 -4.74 -23.09
CA ALA A 190 10.47 -6.08 -23.64
C ALA A 190 9.72 -6.28 -24.96
N ARG A 191 8.47 -5.80 -25.06
CA ARG A 191 7.69 -5.80 -26.31
C ARG A 191 8.38 -5.02 -27.42
N THR A 192 8.83 -3.80 -27.11
CA THR A 192 9.56 -2.95 -28.06
C THR A 192 10.84 -3.63 -28.56
N ALA A 193 11.58 -4.31 -27.68
CA ALA A 193 12.77 -5.06 -28.06
C ALA A 193 12.42 -6.28 -28.95
N LEU A 194 11.36 -7.03 -28.61
CA LEU A 194 10.83 -8.13 -29.42
C LEU A 194 10.43 -7.70 -30.83
N ASP A 195 9.82 -6.52 -30.97
CA ASP A 195 9.40 -5.97 -32.27
C ASP A 195 10.61 -5.51 -33.12
N LYS A 196 11.72 -5.17 -32.46
CA LYS A 196 13.01 -4.91 -33.11
C LYS A 196 13.82 -6.19 -33.38
N GLY A 197 13.32 -7.36 -32.96
CA GLY A 197 14.05 -8.63 -33.06
C GLY A 197 15.21 -8.77 -32.06
N ASP A 198 15.29 -7.91 -31.06
CA ASP A 198 16.34 -7.93 -30.03
C ASP A 198 15.90 -8.78 -28.83
N SER A 199 16.10 -10.09 -28.93
CA SER A 199 15.73 -11.03 -27.88
C SER A 199 16.54 -10.86 -26.58
N GLN A 200 17.75 -10.28 -26.65
CA GLN A 200 18.60 -10.09 -25.47
C GLN A 200 18.14 -8.88 -24.66
N ALA A 201 17.83 -7.76 -25.33
CA ALA A 201 17.22 -6.61 -24.67
C ALA A 201 15.84 -6.96 -24.11
N ALA A 202 15.07 -7.80 -24.83
CA ALA A 202 13.79 -8.30 -24.33
C ALA A 202 13.96 -9.13 -23.05
N ASP A 203 14.89 -10.10 -23.02
CA ASP A 203 15.13 -10.92 -21.83
C ASP A 203 15.61 -10.09 -20.63
N THR A 204 16.50 -9.12 -20.86
CA THR A 204 16.95 -8.19 -19.81
C THR A 204 15.79 -7.39 -19.22
N ALA A 205 14.91 -6.87 -20.07
CA ALA A 205 13.75 -6.12 -19.62
C ALA A 205 12.75 -7.01 -18.86
N LEU A 206 12.56 -8.26 -19.29
CA LEU A 206 11.71 -9.23 -18.58
C LEU A 206 12.30 -9.66 -17.23
N GLN A 207 13.62 -9.80 -17.13
CA GLN A 207 14.28 -10.03 -15.85
C GLN A 207 13.99 -8.89 -14.87
N GLN A 208 14.09 -7.63 -15.31
CA GLN A 208 13.76 -6.47 -14.48
C GLN A 208 12.26 -6.38 -14.11
N ALA A 209 11.38 -6.88 -14.99
CA ALA A 209 9.95 -6.99 -14.70
C ALA A 209 9.70 -8.06 -13.63
N GLU A 210 10.39 -9.20 -13.70
CA GLU A 210 10.33 -10.28 -12.71
C GLU A 210 10.69 -9.74 -11.32
N ASP A 211 11.79 -8.99 -11.20
CA ASP A 211 12.23 -8.37 -9.95
C ASP A 211 11.15 -7.44 -9.34
N SER A 212 10.49 -6.64 -10.19
CA SER A 212 9.45 -5.69 -9.78
C SER A 212 8.16 -6.40 -9.29
N VAL A 213 7.82 -7.54 -9.88
CA VAL A 213 6.61 -8.30 -9.51
C VAL A 213 6.85 -9.15 -8.26
N VAL A 214 8.07 -9.67 -8.06
CA VAL A 214 8.43 -10.34 -6.81
C VAL A 214 8.24 -9.37 -5.64
N TYR A 215 8.71 -8.13 -5.77
CA TYR A 215 8.46 -7.08 -4.79
C TYR A 215 6.96 -6.94 -4.48
N LEU A 216 6.11 -6.79 -5.51
CA LEU A 216 4.66 -6.66 -5.32
C LEU A 216 4.05 -7.87 -4.57
N SER A 217 4.47 -9.09 -4.90
CA SER A 217 3.94 -10.31 -4.27
C SER A 217 4.36 -10.49 -2.82
N VAL A 218 5.56 -10.03 -2.44
CA VAL A 218 6.09 -10.16 -1.08
C VAL A 218 5.58 -9.04 -0.19
N SER A 219 5.46 -7.82 -0.70
CA SER A 219 5.08 -6.63 0.09
C SER A 219 3.61 -6.64 0.53
N VAL A 220 2.69 -7.09 -0.33
CA VAL A 220 1.24 -7.07 -0.04
C VAL A 220 0.82 -8.08 1.02
N ASP A 221 1.53 -9.21 1.15
CA ASP A 221 1.27 -10.25 2.15
C ASP A 221 2.29 -10.26 3.30
N ALA A 222 3.23 -9.31 3.33
CA ALA A 222 4.24 -9.25 4.38
C ALA A 222 3.59 -9.09 5.77
N PRO A 223 4.02 -9.85 6.78
CA PRO A 223 3.46 -9.76 8.13
C PRO A 223 3.47 -8.33 8.68
N MET A 224 4.53 -7.56 8.42
CA MET A 224 4.59 -6.16 8.86
C MET A 224 3.60 -5.24 8.15
N ALA A 225 3.38 -5.41 6.84
CA ALA A 225 2.38 -4.63 6.10
C ALA A 225 0.97 -4.90 6.64
N ARG A 226 0.66 -6.17 6.95
CA ARG A 226 -0.62 -6.59 7.53
C ARG A 226 -0.81 -6.11 8.98
N ALA A 227 0.24 -6.14 9.79
CA ALA A 227 0.23 -5.61 11.14
C ALA A 227 -0.05 -4.10 11.15
N ARG A 228 0.66 -3.35 10.30
CA ARG A 228 0.49 -1.91 10.13
C ARG A 228 -0.93 -1.54 9.73
N GLU A 229 -1.48 -2.26 8.76
CA GLU A 229 -2.87 -2.07 8.32
C GLU A 229 -3.85 -2.26 9.49
N SER A 230 -3.70 -3.35 10.23
CA SER A 230 -4.57 -3.65 11.37
C SER A 230 -4.46 -2.61 12.49
N LEU A 231 -3.27 -2.06 12.74
CA LEU A 231 -3.04 -0.99 13.71
C LEU A 231 -3.62 0.35 13.28
N TRP A 232 -3.57 0.65 11.98
CA TRP A 232 -4.25 1.81 11.43
C TRP A 232 -5.78 1.72 11.64
N GLN A 233 -6.38 0.55 11.35
CA GLN A 233 -7.82 0.32 11.60
C GLN A 233 -8.17 0.56 13.07
N ALA A 234 -7.39 -0.02 13.98
CA ALA A 234 -7.59 0.13 15.41
C ALA A 234 -7.55 1.61 15.84
N THR A 235 -6.63 2.40 15.26
CA THR A 235 -6.53 3.85 15.52
C THR A 235 -7.78 4.59 15.03
N ARG A 236 -8.23 4.34 13.80
CA ARG A 236 -9.43 4.97 13.25
C ARG A 236 -10.67 4.60 14.04
N ASP A 237 -10.90 3.31 14.26
CA ASP A 237 -12.10 2.82 14.93
C ASP A 237 -12.15 3.27 16.39
N PHE A 238 -10.99 3.53 17.01
CA PHE A 238 -10.90 4.16 18.32
C PHE A 238 -11.40 5.61 18.28
N THR A 239 -11.01 6.41 17.28
CA THR A 239 -11.53 7.78 17.11
C THR A 239 -13.03 7.81 16.83
N ALA A 240 -13.57 6.78 16.17
CA ALA A 240 -15.00 6.61 15.92
C ALA A 240 -15.78 6.05 17.13
N GLY A 241 -15.10 5.70 18.23
CA GLY A 241 -15.71 5.08 19.42
C GLY A 241 -16.17 3.63 19.21
N ALA A 242 -15.73 2.97 18.13
CA ALA A 242 -16.09 1.61 17.76
C ALA A 242 -15.21 0.57 18.47
N VAL A 243 -15.28 0.52 19.80
CA VAL A 243 -14.36 -0.26 20.66
C VAL A 243 -14.29 -1.75 20.30
N ASP A 244 -15.40 -2.37 19.87
CA ASP A 244 -15.40 -3.78 19.47
C ASP A 244 -14.62 -4.05 18.18
N SER A 245 -14.59 -3.10 17.24
CA SER A 245 -13.74 -3.20 16.07
C SER A 245 -12.26 -3.01 16.45
N VAL A 246 -11.95 -2.01 17.28
CA VAL A 246 -10.59 -1.80 17.80
C VAL A 246 -10.01 -3.10 18.38
N ARG A 247 -10.80 -3.83 19.18
CA ARG A 247 -10.36 -5.12 19.75
C ARG A 247 -10.06 -6.17 18.69
N ARG A 248 -10.87 -6.27 17.64
CA ARG A 248 -10.66 -7.22 16.53
C ARG A 248 -9.39 -6.87 15.77
N ASP A 249 -9.21 -5.60 15.43
CA ASP A 249 -8.08 -5.14 14.65
C ASP A 249 -6.77 -5.25 15.44
N LEU A 250 -6.79 -4.95 16.74
CA LEU A 250 -5.65 -5.21 17.63
C LEU A 250 -5.33 -6.70 17.77
N ALA A 251 -6.32 -7.60 17.72
CA ALA A 251 -6.06 -9.04 17.71
C ALA A 251 -5.48 -9.52 16.38
N GLU A 252 -5.84 -8.88 15.27
CA GLU A 252 -5.27 -9.16 13.96
C GLU A 252 -3.83 -8.66 13.84
N ALA A 253 -3.58 -7.41 14.24
CA ALA A 253 -2.25 -6.84 14.36
C ALA A 253 -1.31 -7.75 15.18
N ASP A 254 -1.77 -8.21 16.34
CA ASP A 254 -1.02 -9.10 17.23
C ASP A 254 -0.58 -10.39 16.53
N ARG A 255 -1.47 -11.04 15.77
CA ARG A 255 -1.13 -12.26 15.01
C ARG A 255 -0.02 -11.99 13.99
N TYR A 256 -0.12 -10.89 13.28
CA TYR A 256 0.84 -10.52 12.25
C TYR A 256 2.20 -10.08 12.83
N LEU A 257 2.20 -9.32 13.93
CA LEU A 257 3.42 -8.94 14.65
C LEU A 257 4.13 -10.17 15.23
N HIS A 258 3.40 -11.14 15.79
CA HIS A 258 4.00 -12.40 16.23
C HIS A 258 4.64 -13.19 15.08
N HIS A 259 4.05 -13.14 13.89
CA HIS A 259 4.65 -13.77 12.71
C HIS A 259 5.90 -13.01 12.25
N ALA A 260 5.88 -11.67 12.25
CA ALA A 260 7.06 -10.85 11.97
C ALA A 260 8.19 -11.06 13.00
N ALA A 261 7.84 -11.29 14.27
CA ALA A 261 8.76 -11.63 15.36
C ALA A 261 9.44 -13.00 15.20
N GLN A 262 9.06 -13.79 14.18
CA GLN A 262 9.75 -15.02 13.80
C GLN A 262 10.74 -14.82 12.63
N SER A 263 10.91 -13.58 12.17
CA SER A 263 11.82 -13.25 11.07
C SER A 263 13.27 -13.67 11.38
N MET A 264 13.99 -14.06 10.32
CA MET A 264 15.44 -14.26 10.38
C MET A 264 16.22 -12.94 10.39
N ASP A 265 15.60 -11.84 9.93
CA ASP A 265 16.17 -10.49 10.04
C ASP A 265 16.05 -10.00 11.48
N GLU A 266 17.21 -9.74 12.11
CA GLU A 266 17.30 -9.44 13.54
C GLU A 266 16.56 -8.15 13.89
N THR A 267 16.69 -7.09 13.08
CA THR A 267 15.99 -5.82 13.29
C THR A 267 14.48 -6.02 13.24
N THR A 268 13.94 -6.66 12.19
CA THR A 268 12.50 -6.95 12.08
C THR A 268 12.01 -7.76 13.27
N ARG A 269 12.76 -8.80 13.66
CA ARG A 269 12.39 -9.64 14.79
C ARG A 269 12.36 -8.86 16.11
N ASN A 270 13.39 -8.08 16.40
CA ASN A 270 13.52 -7.37 17.67
C ASN A 270 12.46 -6.27 17.78
N THR A 271 12.28 -5.47 16.73
CA THR A 271 11.26 -4.41 16.69
C THR A 271 9.84 -5.00 16.72
N ALA A 272 9.57 -6.09 16.00
CA ALA A 272 8.25 -6.73 16.06
C ALA A 272 7.92 -7.28 17.46
N ASN A 273 8.90 -7.85 18.18
CA ASN A 273 8.70 -8.24 19.58
C ASN A 273 8.38 -7.03 20.47
N HIS A 274 9.08 -5.91 20.28
CA HIS A 274 8.78 -4.68 21.01
C HIS A 274 7.35 -4.18 20.73
N LEU A 275 6.94 -4.16 19.46
CA LEU A 275 5.57 -3.79 19.06
C LEU A 275 4.52 -4.73 19.64
N VAL A 276 4.79 -6.04 19.78
CA VAL A 276 3.90 -6.97 20.47
C VAL A 276 3.72 -6.54 21.93
N GLU A 277 4.79 -6.22 22.64
CA GLU A 277 4.73 -5.80 24.05
C GLU A 277 3.92 -4.50 24.21
N GLU A 278 4.19 -3.51 23.36
CA GLU A 278 3.44 -2.24 23.35
C GLU A 278 1.95 -2.45 23.03
N LEU A 279 1.65 -3.33 22.07
CA LEU A 279 0.28 -3.65 21.68
C LEU A 279 -0.50 -4.31 22.81
N GLN A 280 0.13 -5.20 23.60
CA GLN A 280 -0.51 -5.76 24.79
C GLN A 280 -0.79 -4.68 25.83
N ALA A 281 0.16 -3.76 26.07
CA ALA A 281 -0.07 -2.63 26.97
C ALA A 281 -1.19 -1.70 26.49
N VAL A 282 -1.40 -1.55 25.18
CA VAL A 282 -2.54 -0.81 24.61
C VAL A 282 -3.85 -1.55 24.83
N LYS A 283 -3.89 -2.88 24.61
CA LYS A 283 -5.09 -3.71 24.88
C LYS A 283 -5.55 -3.59 26.33
N GLU A 284 -4.63 -3.66 27.29
CA GLU A 284 -4.94 -3.49 28.72
C GLU A 284 -5.47 -2.08 29.06
N ARG A 285 -4.88 -1.03 28.45
CA ARG A 285 -5.33 0.35 28.65
C ARG A 285 -6.69 0.64 28.01
N LEU A 286 -7.00 -0.03 26.91
CA LEU A 286 -8.31 0.05 26.25
C LEU A 286 -9.42 -0.49 27.17
N GLU A 287 -9.15 -1.53 27.97
CA GLU A 287 -10.11 -2.08 28.94
C GLU A 287 -10.33 -1.15 30.15
N THR A 288 -9.28 -0.45 30.56
CA THR A 288 -9.29 0.41 31.76
C THR A 288 -9.67 1.87 31.48
N GLY A 289 -9.82 2.25 30.21
CA GLY A 289 -10.26 3.59 29.80
C GLY A 289 -9.19 4.67 29.92
N GLY A 290 -7.92 4.33 29.69
CA GLY A 290 -6.79 5.27 29.80
C GLY A 290 -6.83 6.40 28.76
N SER A 291 -6.44 7.62 29.17
CA SER A 291 -6.45 8.80 28.29
C SER A 291 -5.36 8.82 27.22
N THR A 292 -4.40 7.88 27.26
CA THR A 292 -3.25 7.81 26.33
C THR A 292 -3.39 6.71 25.27
N VAL A 293 -4.56 6.05 25.18
CA VAL A 293 -4.79 4.96 24.22
C VAL A 293 -4.65 5.46 22.78
N ALA A 294 -5.15 6.66 22.47
CA ALA A 294 -5.02 7.27 21.15
C ALA A 294 -3.55 7.43 20.74
N ASP A 295 -2.73 8.06 21.59
CA ASP A 295 -1.32 8.33 21.29
C ASP A 295 -0.53 7.02 21.12
N SER A 296 -0.85 5.99 21.91
CA SER A 296 -0.20 4.69 21.82
C SER A 296 -0.62 3.88 20.60
N LEU A 297 -1.89 3.98 20.17
CA LEU A 297 -2.34 3.41 18.90
C LEU A 297 -1.64 4.08 17.71
N SER A 298 -1.55 5.42 17.73
CA SER A 298 -0.82 6.18 16.71
C SER A 298 0.66 5.79 16.65
N ARG A 299 1.34 5.70 17.81
CA ARG A 299 2.74 5.25 17.90
C ARG A 299 2.93 3.87 17.27
N LEU A 300 2.14 2.88 17.71
CA LEU A 300 2.19 1.51 17.18
C LEU A 300 2.02 1.49 15.67
N TRP A 301 1.04 2.23 15.16
CA TRP A 301 0.81 2.34 13.72
C TRP A 301 2.03 2.94 13.01
N GLU A 302 2.53 4.09 13.44
CA GLU A 302 3.67 4.77 12.80
C GLU A 302 4.95 3.89 12.82
N GLU A 303 5.23 3.21 13.93
CA GLU A 303 6.41 2.33 14.04
C GLU A 303 6.27 1.08 13.14
N SER A 304 5.09 0.47 13.12
CA SER A 304 4.82 -0.64 12.21
C SER A 304 4.89 -0.21 10.73
N ALA A 305 4.56 1.05 10.43
CA ALA A 305 4.69 1.63 9.10
C ALA A 305 6.15 1.79 8.68
N ALA A 306 6.98 2.39 9.54
CA ALA A 306 8.40 2.52 9.27
C ALA A 306 9.07 1.15 9.05
N LEU A 307 8.65 0.13 9.80
CA LEU A 307 9.20 -1.23 9.67
C LEU A 307 8.69 -1.96 8.42
N ALA A 308 7.44 -1.75 8.01
CA ALA A 308 6.92 -2.24 6.73
C ALA A 308 7.68 -1.62 5.55
N GLU A 309 7.89 -0.31 5.56
CA GLU A 309 8.69 0.39 4.54
C GLU A 309 10.15 -0.06 4.49
N ARG A 310 10.75 -0.35 5.65
CA ARG A 310 12.09 -0.95 5.73
C ARG A 310 12.09 -2.33 5.06
N ALA A 311 11.14 -3.20 5.41
CA ALA A 311 11.04 -4.54 4.84
C ALA A 311 10.89 -4.48 3.31
N GLU A 312 10.03 -3.59 2.81
CA GLU A 312 9.89 -3.32 1.37
C GLU A 312 11.22 -2.89 0.75
N SER A 313 11.94 -1.97 1.38
CA SER A 313 13.23 -1.51 0.88
C SER A 313 14.27 -2.64 0.81
N TYR A 314 14.27 -3.56 1.77
CA TYR A 314 15.16 -4.73 1.78
C TYR A 314 14.78 -5.79 0.76
N VAL A 315 13.52 -5.89 0.36
CA VAL A 315 13.14 -6.71 -0.79
C VAL A 315 13.80 -6.13 -2.05
N ASP A 316 13.77 -4.80 -2.24
CA ASP A 316 14.46 -4.13 -3.35
C ASP A 316 16.00 -4.29 -3.29
N THR A 317 16.62 -4.20 -2.10
CA THR A 317 18.09 -4.36 -1.94
C THR A 317 18.58 -5.81 -2.02
N GLY A 318 17.83 -6.76 -1.45
CA GLY A 318 18.20 -8.18 -1.41
C GLY A 318 18.35 -8.80 -2.80
N TRP A 319 17.51 -8.38 -3.75
CA TRP A 319 17.61 -8.78 -5.16
C TRP A 319 18.74 -8.06 -5.91
N GLN A 320 19.03 -6.80 -5.58
CA GLN A 320 20.22 -6.09 -6.09
C GLN A 320 21.52 -6.78 -5.64
N ARG A 321 21.63 -7.31 -4.41
CA ARG A 321 22.81 -8.07 -3.96
C ARG A 321 23.03 -9.37 -4.73
N LEU A 322 21.97 -9.99 -5.24
CA LEU A 322 22.05 -11.20 -6.08
C LEU A 322 22.49 -10.88 -7.51
N THR A 323 22.41 -9.61 -7.93
CA THR A 323 22.68 -9.18 -9.31
C THR A 323 23.90 -8.24 -9.43
N TYR A 324 24.31 -7.51 -8.39
CA TYR A 324 25.43 -6.54 -8.39
C TYR A 324 26.08 -6.28 -7.00
N GLN A 325 27.22 -5.56 -6.98
CA GLN A 325 28.02 -5.17 -5.80
C GLN A 325 27.23 -4.38 -4.73
N PRO A 326 27.68 -4.36 -3.45
CA PRO A 326 27.00 -3.63 -2.38
C PRO A 326 27.02 -2.11 -2.62
N LEU A 327 25.83 -1.50 -2.71
CA LEU A 327 25.63 -0.10 -3.10
C LEU A 327 25.49 0.89 -1.92
N GLY A 328 25.76 0.47 -0.67
CA GLY A 328 25.51 1.28 0.54
C GLY A 328 24.02 1.58 0.81
N LYS A 329 23.13 0.93 0.04
CA LYS A 329 21.69 1.11 0.11
C LYS A 329 21.09 0.56 1.39
N ASP A 330 21.61 -0.56 1.89
CA ASP A 330 21.18 -1.15 3.17
C ASP A 330 21.40 -0.15 4.32
N ASP A 331 22.56 0.49 4.38
CA ASP A 331 22.87 1.50 5.40
C ASP A 331 21.91 2.71 5.30
N LEU A 332 21.54 3.14 4.09
CA LEU A 332 20.56 4.22 3.91
C LEU A 332 19.15 3.82 4.34
N VAL A 333 18.77 2.56 4.14
CA VAL A 333 17.48 2.03 4.61
C VAL A 333 17.42 2.04 6.13
N GLU A 334 18.48 1.62 6.81
CA GLU A 334 18.54 1.67 8.28
C GLU A 334 18.58 3.10 8.81
N ALA A 335 19.37 3.98 8.20
CA ALA A 335 19.38 5.39 8.57
C ALA A 335 17.98 6.01 8.50
N ARG A 336 17.23 5.70 7.43
CA ARG A 336 15.86 6.18 7.24
C ARG A 336 14.91 5.64 8.32
N LEU A 337 14.99 4.35 8.65
CA LEU A 337 14.20 3.74 9.73
C LEU A 337 14.40 4.52 11.04
N HIS A 338 15.64 4.78 11.41
CA HIS A 338 15.97 5.48 12.65
C HIS A 338 15.50 6.95 12.64
N VAL A 339 15.52 7.65 11.49
CA VAL A 339 14.92 9.00 11.40
C VAL A 339 13.39 8.95 11.57
N HIS A 340 12.71 7.90 11.09
CA HIS A 340 11.29 7.69 11.37
C HIS A 340 11.02 7.51 12.86
N PHE A 341 11.75 6.60 13.52
CA PHE A 341 11.57 6.37 14.96
C PHE A 341 11.85 7.65 15.77
N ALA A 342 12.90 8.39 15.43
CA ALA A 342 13.18 9.67 16.06
C ALA A 342 12.02 10.67 15.96
N ARG A 343 11.37 10.73 14.80
CA ARG A 343 10.19 11.59 14.58
C ARG A 343 9.03 11.14 15.48
N ILE A 344 8.75 9.84 15.52
CA ILE A 344 7.65 9.25 16.32
C ILE A 344 7.89 9.51 17.80
N ASP A 345 9.11 9.30 18.28
CA ASP A 345 9.47 9.54 19.67
C ASP A 345 9.32 11.01 20.04
N GLN A 346 9.76 11.94 19.19
CA GLN A 346 9.67 13.37 19.48
C GLN A 346 8.23 13.91 19.45
N PHE A 347 7.43 13.55 18.43
CA PHE A 347 6.15 14.20 18.17
C PHE A 347 4.93 13.41 18.65
N THR A 348 5.01 12.08 18.65
CA THR A 348 3.89 11.22 19.04
C THR A 348 4.03 10.80 20.50
N SER A 349 5.25 10.48 20.93
CA SER A 349 5.51 9.95 22.27
C SER A 349 6.07 10.98 23.25
N HIS A 350 6.48 12.14 22.73
CA HIS A 350 7.15 13.20 23.48
C HIS A 350 8.39 12.73 24.27
N ASP A 351 9.07 11.68 23.79
CA ASP A 351 10.33 11.18 24.33
C ASP A 351 11.52 11.74 23.55
N SER A 352 11.94 12.94 23.92
CA SER A 352 13.10 13.58 23.30
C SER A 352 14.41 12.81 23.55
N ARG A 353 14.51 11.99 24.60
CA ARG A 353 15.72 11.22 24.86
C ARG A 353 15.84 10.09 23.82
N GLN A 354 14.75 9.33 23.64
CA GLN A 354 14.74 8.26 22.65
C GLN A 354 14.92 8.84 21.24
N ALA A 355 14.24 9.96 20.92
CA ALA A 355 14.43 10.64 19.65
C ALA A 355 15.89 11.00 19.35
N GLY A 356 16.64 11.46 20.35
CA GLY A 356 18.08 11.72 20.22
C GLY A 356 18.88 10.46 19.93
N SER A 357 18.61 9.36 20.65
CA SER A 357 19.28 8.06 20.45
C SER A 357 19.02 7.48 19.05
N GLU A 358 17.81 7.63 18.54
CA GLU A 358 17.45 7.20 17.19
C GLU A 358 18.21 8.04 16.13
N LEU A 359 18.32 9.36 16.29
CA LEU A 359 19.11 10.19 15.38
C LEU A 359 20.62 9.88 15.43
N GLU A 360 21.16 9.55 16.60
CA GLU A 360 22.54 9.08 16.72
C GLU A 360 22.77 7.78 15.93
N SER A 361 21.82 6.85 16.02
CA SER A 361 21.84 5.61 15.24
C SER A 361 21.78 5.89 13.74
N ALA A 362 20.90 6.80 13.31
CA ALA A 362 20.80 7.23 11.92
C ALA A 362 22.11 7.83 11.39
N LEU A 363 22.82 8.64 12.19
CA LEU A 363 24.13 9.19 11.83
C LEU A 363 25.18 8.09 11.66
N GLY A 364 25.17 7.08 12.53
CA GLY A 364 26.07 5.91 12.41
C GLY A 364 25.88 5.18 11.08
N TYR A 365 24.64 4.92 10.68
CA TYR A 365 24.34 4.30 9.39
C TYR A 365 24.69 5.20 8.20
N LEU A 366 24.48 6.52 8.29
CA LEU A 366 24.91 7.43 7.22
C LEU A 366 26.44 7.46 7.04
N ASP A 367 27.20 7.32 8.12
CA ASP A 367 28.66 7.21 8.06
C ASP A 367 29.10 5.90 7.38
N GLU A 368 28.39 4.78 7.59
CA GLU A 368 28.65 3.53 6.84
C GLU A 368 28.21 3.65 5.38
N ALA A 369 27.04 4.22 5.12
CA ALA A 369 26.54 4.47 3.78
C ALA A 369 27.55 5.26 2.94
N GLU A 370 28.14 6.34 3.49
CA GLU A 370 29.14 7.16 2.78
C GLU A 370 30.35 6.33 2.31
N ARG A 371 30.75 5.32 3.10
CA ARG A 371 31.88 4.44 2.76
C ARG A 371 31.53 3.49 1.62
N HIS A 372 30.30 3.00 1.58
CA HIS A 372 29.85 1.96 0.66
C HIS A 372 29.24 2.50 -0.65
N VAL A 373 28.61 3.67 -0.64
CA VAL A 373 28.01 4.25 -1.85
C VAL A 373 29.07 4.62 -2.89
N ALA A 374 28.68 4.58 -4.17
CA ALA A 374 29.50 5.04 -5.27
C ALA A 374 29.87 6.53 -5.09
N LYS A 375 31.04 6.93 -5.60
CA LYS A 375 31.56 8.30 -5.45
C LYS A 375 30.58 9.38 -5.90
N THR A 376 29.75 9.09 -6.90
CA THR A 376 28.73 10.00 -7.45
C THR A 376 27.63 10.35 -6.43
N HIS A 377 27.40 9.51 -5.42
CA HIS A 377 26.34 9.71 -4.42
C HIS A 377 26.85 10.13 -3.04
N ARG A 378 28.18 10.19 -2.83
CA ARG A 378 28.76 10.53 -1.52
C ARG A 378 28.38 11.92 -1.03
N ASP A 379 28.30 12.90 -1.93
CA ASP A 379 27.95 14.27 -1.55
C ASP A 379 26.47 14.38 -1.13
N GLU A 380 25.59 13.56 -1.72
CA GLU A 380 24.19 13.45 -1.31
C GLU A 380 24.07 12.83 0.08
N VAL A 381 24.81 11.75 0.37
CA VAL A 381 24.86 11.13 1.71
C VAL A 381 25.40 12.11 2.76
N LYS A 382 26.46 12.87 2.45
CA LYS A 382 26.98 13.91 3.35
C LYS A 382 25.97 15.00 3.65
N ARG A 383 25.18 15.41 2.64
CA ARG A 383 24.12 16.40 2.82
C ARG A 383 23.04 15.88 3.76
N LEU A 384 22.58 14.64 3.55
CA LEU A 384 21.61 13.98 4.44
C LEU A 384 22.14 13.89 5.88
N ARG A 385 23.42 13.56 6.06
CA ARG A 385 24.05 13.56 7.39
C ARG A 385 24.03 14.94 8.04
N GLY A 386 24.29 16.00 7.28
CA GLY A 386 24.19 17.38 7.77
C GLY A 386 22.77 17.76 8.18
N GLU A 387 21.75 17.29 7.47
CA GLU A 387 20.34 17.48 7.82
C GLU A 387 19.96 16.73 9.10
N VAL A 388 20.37 15.47 9.24
CA VAL A 388 20.15 14.69 10.47
C VAL A 388 20.85 15.34 11.68
N GLN A 389 22.05 15.90 11.51
CA GLN A 389 22.71 16.68 12.58
C GLN A 389 21.92 17.93 12.98
N GLN A 390 21.27 18.60 12.03
CA GLN A 390 20.39 19.74 12.32
C GLN A 390 19.13 19.31 13.07
N LEU A 391 18.54 18.16 12.72
CA LEU A 391 17.43 17.57 13.48
C LEU A 391 17.87 17.26 14.91
N MET A 392 19.05 16.65 15.09
CA MET A 392 19.59 16.29 16.40
C MET A 392 19.79 17.50 17.31
N ALA A 393 20.24 18.63 16.76
CA ALA A 393 20.38 19.89 17.49
C ALA A 393 19.03 20.50 17.94
N ARG A 394 17.91 20.03 17.39
CA ARG A 394 16.54 20.51 17.65
C ARG A 394 15.68 19.47 18.38
N VAL A 395 16.30 18.41 18.89
CA VAL A 395 15.60 17.42 19.72
C VAL A 395 15.02 18.10 20.96
N GLY A 396 13.73 17.86 21.21
CA GLY A 396 12.97 18.51 22.28
C GLY A 396 12.44 19.91 21.95
N ASP A 397 12.82 20.50 20.81
CA ASP A 397 12.14 21.66 20.25
C ASP A 397 10.88 21.22 19.51
N VAL A 398 9.74 21.36 20.18
CA VAL A 398 8.41 21.18 19.58
C VAL A 398 7.81 22.50 19.08
N GLY A 399 8.56 23.62 19.04
CA GLY A 399 8.10 24.91 18.57
C GLY A 399 6.84 25.45 19.28
N LYS A 400 6.35 26.64 18.88
CA LYS A 400 5.03 27.12 19.32
C LYS A 400 3.85 26.38 18.64
N SER A 401 4.13 25.54 17.65
CA SER A 401 3.14 24.80 16.86
C SER A 401 3.57 23.40 16.37
N GLY A 402 4.77 22.88 16.69
CA GLY A 402 5.25 21.56 16.24
C GLY A 402 5.63 21.43 14.76
N ILE A 403 4.93 22.15 13.89
CA ILE A 403 4.89 21.93 12.45
C ILE A 403 6.24 22.14 11.72
N PRO A 404 7.04 23.19 11.99
CA PRO A 404 8.25 23.42 11.19
C PRO A 404 9.33 22.35 11.38
N VAL A 405 9.45 21.77 12.58
CA VAL A 405 10.46 20.75 12.88
C VAL A 405 10.04 19.41 12.29
N ALA A 406 8.77 19.01 12.46
CA ALA A 406 8.24 17.76 11.89
C ALA A 406 8.38 17.72 10.35
N GLN A 407 8.16 18.84 9.67
CA GLN A 407 8.37 18.95 8.21
C GLN A 407 9.81 18.71 7.78
N ASP A 408 10.79 19.04 8.63
CA ASP A 408 12.20 18.79 8.32
C ASP A 408 12.55 17.30 8.48
N TYR A 409 11.93 16.58 9.42
CA TYR A 409 12.01 15.11 9.47
C TYR A 409 11.42 14.50 8.19
N ASP A 410 10.19 14.88 7.83
CA ASP A 410 9.48 14.35 6.66
C ASP A 410 10.28 14.59 5.38
N ARG A 411 10.83 15.79 5.21
CA ARG A 411 11.70 16.12 4.07
C ARG A 411 12.97 15.25 4.04
N THR A 412 13.61 15.06 5.19
CA THR A 412 14.84 14.25 5.29
C THR A 412 14.54 12.79 4.91
N ILE A 413 13.45 12.23 5.43
CA ILE A 413 12.95 10.89 5.09
C ILE A 413 12.66 10.76 3.59
N GLU A 414 11.98 11.74 3.00
CA GLU A 414 11.65 11.73 1.57
C GLU A 414 12.91 11.76 0.70
N GLN A 415 13.90 12.57 1.08
CA GLN A 415 15.17 12.65 0.37
C GLN A 415 16.00 11.36 0.49
N MET A 416 16.04 10.73 1.67
CA MET A 416 16.61 9.39 1.82
C MET A 416 15.89 8.38 0.92
N SER A 417 14.56 8.41 0.88
CA SER A 417 13.74 7.55 0.02
C SER A 417 14.00 7.79 -1.48
N GLY A 418 14.24 9.05 -1.87
CA GLY A 418 14.66 9.40 -3.22
C GLY A 418 16.02 8.79 -3.57
N LEU A 419 17.01 8.93 -2.69
CA LEU A 419 18.35 8.41 -2.90
C LEU A 419 18.35 6.87 -2.97
N ILE A 420 17.66 6.20 -2.05
CA ILE A 420 17.50 4.74 -2.03
C ILE A 420 16.92 4.25 -3.37
N ARG A 421 15.98 4.97 -3.97
CA ARG A 421 15.38 4.61 -5.28
C ARG A 421 16.34 4.80 -6.46
N THR A 422 17.30 5.72 -6.35
CA THR A 422 18.28 6.00 -7.43
C THR A 422 19.52 5.12 -7.38
N LEU A 423 19.82 4.53 -6.22
CA LEU A 423 20.85 3.51 -6.03
C LEU A 423 20.32 2.14 -6.46
#